data_AF-A0A9X3HTG4-F1
#
_entry.id   AF-A0A9X3HTG4-F1
#
_cell.length_a   1.000
_cell.length_b   1.000
_cell.length_c   1.000
_cell.angle_alpha   90.00
_cell.angle_beta   90.00
_cell.angle_gamma   90.00
#
_symmetry.space_group_name_H-M   'P 1'
#
loop_
_entity.id
_entity.type
_entity.pdbx_description
1 polymer ?
#
loop_
_entity_poly.entity_id
_entity_poly.type
_entity_poly.pdbx_seq_one_letter_code
_entity_poly.pdbx_strand_id
1 'polypeptide(L)'
;MKKLVTSIALFAAIGCSAAAFAAEESHDLAAQTEHAIAGGHFPVIKPEEQSWSFAGPFGKYDKGQLQRGLKVYKEVCSACHSMSLVSFRTLEDLGYSDEQVKAFAAEYEVQDGPNADGEMYNRKAVPSDHFPSPFPNHEAAAAANGGAAPPDMSLLAKARGVERGFPQFLIDMIPIVGGYQEGGPDYIHALLTGYQDPPAGVEVSEGTHFNPYFVSAAALKMAPPISADQVTYDDGAPQTVDQYSKDVAAFLMWAAEPHLEERKRTGFMVMVFLFIFTALIYLTKKSVYANKEH
;
A
#
# COMPACT_ATOMS: atom_id res chain seq x y z
N MET A 1 11.50 36.98 43.64
CA MET A 1 11.89 37.35 42.26
C MET A 1 12.86 36.38 41.57
N LYS A 2 13.65 35.54 42.27
CA LYS A 2 14.58 34.57 41.62
C LYS A 2 13.98 33.27 41.05
N LYS A 3 12.69 32.97 41.31
CA LYS A 3 12.04 31.73 40.82
C LYS A 3 11.23 31.90 39.53
N LEU A 4 10.96 33.13 39.08
CA LEU A 4 10.21 33.38 37.84
C LEU A 4 11.11 33.45 36.59
N VAL A 5 12.37 33.85 36.75
CA VAL A 5 13.32 34.04 35.63
C VAL A 5 13.83 32.71 35.07
N THR A 6 13.89 31.66 35.90
CA THR A 6 14.38 30.33 35.50
C THR A 6 13.40 29.57 34.62
N SER A 7 12.09 29.82 34.73
CA SER A 7 11.07 29.15 33.91
C SER A 7 10.98 29.72 32.48
N ILE A 8 11.22 31.02 32.28
CA ILE A 8 11.18 31.64 30.94
C ILE A 8 12.39 31.22 30.09
N ALA A 9 13.56 31.04 30.71
CA ALA A 9 14.76 30.58 30.02
C ALA A 9 14.66 29.12 29.54
N LEU A 10 13.93 28.25 30.26
CA LEU A 10 13.74 26.85 29.88
C LEU A 10 12.78 26.71 28.68
N PHE A 11 11.72 27.51 28.62
CA PHE A 11 10.82 27.55 27.46
C PHE A 11 11.47 28.17 26.22
N ALA A 12 12.33 29.18 26.37
CA ALA A 12 13.07 29.77 25.26
C ALA A 12 14.14 28.82 24.69
N ALA A 13 14.83 28.05 25.54
CA ALA A 13 15.84 27.08 25.11
C ALA A 13 15.23 25.88 24.36
N ILE A 14 14.05 25.40 24.78
CA ILE A 14 13.31 24.32 24.10
C ILE A 14 12.76 24.80 22.76
N GLY A 15 12.23 26.04 22.69
CA GLY A 15 11.75 26.63 21.44
C GLY A 15 12.86 26.87 20.40
N CYS A 16 14.06 27.26 20.85
CA CYS A 16 15.20 27.52 19.97
C CYS A 16 15.82 26.21 19.42
N SER A 17 15.77 25.12 20.19
CA SER A 17 16.25 23.82 19.73
C SER A 17 15.28 23.15 18.75
N ALA A 18 13.97 23.17 18.99
CA ALA A 18 12.98 22.63 18.05
C ALA A 18 13.00 23.34 16.68
N ALA A 19 13.16 24.66 16.65
CA ALA A 19 13.28 25.42 15.42
C ALA A 19 14.58 25.12 14.67
N ALA A 20 15.69 24.88 15.37
CA ALA A 20 16.96 24.49 14.77
C ALA A 20 16.88 23.09 14.14
N PHE A 21 16.27 22.12 14.83
CA PHE A 21 16.06 20.77 14.29
C PHE A 21 15.17 20.77 13.05
N ALA A 22 14.04 21.50 13.07
CA ALA A 22 13.16 21.61 11.91
C ALA A 22 13.83 22.32 10.72
N ALA A 23 14.70 23.31 10.98
CA ALA A 23 15.47 23.98 9.94
C ALA A 23 16.55 23.06 9.34
N GLU A 24 17.18 22.20 10.15
CA GLU A 24 18.19 21.24 9.70
C GLU A 24 17.55 20.11 8.88
N GLU A 25 16.42 19.56 9.34
CA GLU A 25 15.65 18.52 8.64
C GLU A 25 15.07 19.01 7.31
N SER A 26 14.57 20.25 7.26
CA SER A 26 14.10 20.86 6.00
C SER A 26 15.22 21.16 5.01
N HIS A 27 16.41 21.54 5.49
CA HIS A 27 17.59 21.75 4.64
C HIS A 27 18.11 20.42 4.07
N ASP A 28 18.15 19.36 4.88
CA ASP A 28 18.53 18.02 4.42
C ASP A 28 17.56 17.49 3.35
N LEU A 29 16.25 17.67 3.57
CA LEU A 29 15.25 17.28 2.57
C LEU A 29 15.34 18.07 1.27
N ALA A 30 15.66 19.37 1.32
CA ALA A 30 15.89 20.17 0.12
C ALA A 30 17.04 19.57 -0.72
N ALA A 31 18.18 19.30 -0.07
CA ALA A 31 19.35 18.72 -0.73
C ALA A 31 19.06 17.31 -1.31
N GLN A 32 18.35 16.47 -0.56
CA GLN A 32 17.92 15.15 -1.03
C GLN A 32 16.97 15.24 -2.22
N THR A 33 16.04 16.19 -2.20
CA THR A 33 15.08 16.41 -3.28
C THR A 33 15.77 16.92 -4.55
N GLU A 34 16.67 17.89 -4.43
CA GLU A 34 17.48 18.39 -5.55
C GLU A 34 18.32 17.27 -6.17
N HIS A 35 18.97 16.46 -5.32
CA HIS A 35 19.76 15.30 -5.77
C HIS A 35 18.88 14.25 -6.48
N ALA A 36 17.70 13.95 -5.93
CA ALA A 36 16.74 13.03 -6.53
C ALA A 36 16.24 13.53 -7.90
N ILE A 37 15.90 14.81 -8.02
CA ILE A 37 15.49 15.44 -9.28
C ILE A 37 16.63 15.42 -10.31
N ALA A 38 17.85 15.80 -9.91
CA ALA A 38 18.99 15.85 -10.80
C ALA A 38 19.42 14.45 -11.28
N GLY A 39 19.34 13.44 -10.40
CA GLY A 39 19.68 12.06 -10.71
C GLY A 39 18.54 11.23 -11.32
N GLY A 40 17.30 11.74 -11.30
CA GLY A 40 16.12 10.94 -11.64
C GLY A 40 15.90 9.74 -10.70
N HIS A 41 16.43 9.82 -9.48
CA HIS A 41 16.38 8.74 -8.48
C HIS A 41 15.28 9.04 -7.47
N PHE A 42 14.13 8.39 -7.65
CA PHE A 42 12.98 8.47 -6.75
C PHE A 42 12.72 7.11 -6.08
N PRO A 43 12.08 7.07 -4.91
CA PRO A 43 11.58 8.21 -4.14
C PRO A 43 12.71 9.03 -3.47
N VAL A 44 12.42 10.27 -3.07
CA VAL A 44 13.37 11.13 -2.34
C VAL A 44 13.71 10.51 -0.99
N ILE A 45 12.65 10.16 -0.23
CA ILE A 45 12.76 9.42 1.03
C ILE A 45 12.22 8.01 0.80
N LYS A 46 12.94 7.01 1.29
CA LYS A 46 12.48 5.62 1.24
C LYS A 46 11.41 5.37 2.30
N PRO A 47 10.31 4.68 1.98
CA PRO A 47 9.31 4.28 2.95
C PRO A 47 9.93 3.52 4.13
N GLU A 48 9.44 3.82 5.34
CA GLU A 48 9.76 3.03 6.52
C GLU A 48 9.00 1.71 6.53
N GLU A 49 9.66 0.64 6.96
CA GLU A 49 9.05 -0.69 7.08
C GLU A 49 7.96 -0.68 8.17
N GLN A 50 6.72 -0.98 7.78
CA GLN A 50 5.61 -1.08 8.72
C GLN A 50 5.48 -2.51 9.25
N SER A 51 4.89 -2.64 10.43
CA SER A 51 4.57 -3.94 11.03
C SER A 51 3.22 -4.45 10.50
N TRP A 52 3.26 -5.41 9.57
CA TRP A 52 2.05 -6.02 9.00
C TRP A 52 1.72 -7.37 9.63
N SER A 53 0.42 -7.61 9.87
CA SER A 53 -0.11 -8.91 10.31
C SER A 53 0.22 -10.05 9.34
N PHE A 54 0.26 -9.72 8.04
CA PHE A 54 0.59 -10.63 6.97
C PHE A 54 2.09 -10.72 6.68
N ALA A 55 2.96 -10.10 7.48
CA ALA A 55 4.39 -10.16 7.24
C ALA A 55 5.02 -11.53 7.54
N GLY A 56 6.14 -11.83 6.87
CA GLY A 56 6.95 -13.02 7.15
C GLY A 56 6.32 -14.36 6.72
N PRO A 57 6.96 -15.51 7.02
CA PRO A 57 6.60 -16.80 6.42
C PRO A 57 5.25 -17.38 6.87
N PHE A 58 4.72 -16.93 8.02
CA PHE A 58 3.49 -17.44 8.62
C PHE A 58 2.41 -16.36 8.85
N GLY A 59 2.67 -15.13 8.39
CA GLY A 59 1.73 -14.03 8.52
C GLY A 59 0.41 -14.27 7.79
N LYS A 60 -0.66 -13.67 8.30
CA LYS A 60 -2.03 -13.76 7.77
C LYS A 60 -2.67 -12.38 7.71
N TYR A 61 -3.70 -12.22 6.89
CA TYR A 61 -4.43 -10.98 6.89
C TYR A 61 -5.28 -10.85 8.16
N ASP A 62 -5.30 -9.65 8.73
CA ASP A 62 -6.29 -9.28 9.74
C ASP A 62 -7.59 -8.90 9.02
N LYS A 63 -8.62 -9.73 9.14
CA LYS A 63 -9.92 -9.50 8.50
C LYS A 63 -10.56 -8.19 8.91
N GLY A 64 -10.44 -7.78 10.17
CA GLY A 64 -10.97 -6.50 10.64
C GLY A 64 -10.25 -5.32 9.96
N GLN A 65 -8.92 -5.42 9.85
CA GLN A 65 -8.11 -4.46 9.09
C GLN A 65 -8.54 -4.37 7.63
N LEU A 66 -8.76 -5.49 6.95
CA LEU A 66 -9.19 -5.49 5.56
C LEU A 66 -10.58 -4.89 5.37
N GLN A 67 -11.52 -5.16 6.28
CA GLN A 67 -12.87 -4.58 6.24
C GLN A 67 -12.83 -3.06 6.41
N ARG A 68 -12.01 -2.56 7.34
CA ARG A 68 -11.76 -1.12 7.49
C ARG A 68 -11.13 -0.52 6.22
N GLY A 69 -10.14 -1.20 5.64
CA GLY A 69 -9.49 -0.76 4.40
C GLY A 69 -10.44 -0.71 3.21
N LEU A 70 -11.36 -1.68 3.09
CA LEU A 70 -12.44 -1.64 2.09
C LEU A 70 -13.34 -0.43 2.29
N LYS A 71 -13.66 -0.07 3.55
CA LYS A 71 -14.47 1.11 3.87
C LYS A 71 -13.78 2.40 3.42
N VAL A 72 -12.49 2.55 3.71
CA VAL A 72 -11.68 3.69 3.23
C VAL A 72 -11.64 3.74 1.70
N TYR A 73 -11.39 2.60 1.03
CA TYR A 73 -11.42 2.54 -0.43
C TYR A 73 -12.77 3.00 -0.99
N LYS A 74 -13.87 2.48 -0.44
CA LYS A 74 -15.23 2.81 -0.90
C LYS A 74 -15.55 4.28 -0.70
N GLU A 75 -15.31 4.82 0.50
CA GLU A 75 -15.75 6.19 0.86
C GLU A 75 -14.83 7.28 0.29
N VAL A 76 -13.57 6.95 -0.03
CA VAL A 76 -12.57 7.93 -0.46
C VAL A 76 -12.03 7.63 -1.86
N CYS A 77 -11.43 6.44 -2.04
CA CYS A 77 -10.61 6.15 -3.22
C CYS A 77 -11.44 5.84 -4.47
N SER A 78 -12.61 5.21 -4.30
CA SER A 78 -13.44 4.71 -5.41
C SER A 78 -14.03 5.80 -6.30
N ALA A 79 -14.02 7.05 -5.84
CA ALA A 79 -14.42 8.22 -6.62
C ALA A 79 -13.44 8.54 -7.76
N CYS A 80 -12.17 8.15 -7.63
CA CYS A 80 -11.12 8.46 -8.61
C CYS A 80 -10.39 7.22 -9.14
N HIS A 81 -10.23 6.19 -8.32
CA HIS A 81 -9.49 4.98 -8.67
C HIS A 81 -10.44 3.82 -9.01
N SER A 82 -10.10 3.07 -10.06
CA SER A 82 -10.77 1.81 -10.38
C SER A 82 -10.15 0.64 -9.61
N MET A 83 -10.91 -0.45 -9.50
CA MET A 83 -10.39 -1.74 -9.05
C MET A 83 -10.99 -2.87 -9.90
N SER A 84 -10.58 -2.87 -11.17
CA SER A 84 -11.19 -3.68 -12.23
C SER A 84 -10.96 -5.19 -12.12
N LEU A 85 -9.99 -5.65 -11.33
CA LEU A 85 -9.67 -7.09 -11.21
C LEU A 85 -10.25 -7.74 -9.94
N VAL A 86 -10.93 -6.97 -9.08
CA VAL A 86 -11.56 -7.49 -7.87
C VAL A 86 -13.07 -7.56 -8.06
N SER A 87 -13.62 -8.76 -7.91
CA SER A 87 -15.07 -9.01 -7.97
C SER A 87 -15.71 -8.94 -6.58
N PHE A 88 -16.95 -8.49 -6.47
CA PHE A 88 -17.60 -8.37 -5.15
C PHE A 88 -17.67 -9.71 -4.39
N ARG A 89 -17.82 -10.84 -5.07
CA ARG A 89 -17.83 -12.19 -4.46
C ARG A 89 -16.55 -12.53 -3.68
N THR A 90 -15.40 -11.92 -4.01
CA THR A 90 -14.16 -12.20 -3.25
C THR A 90 -14.14 -11.49 -1.91
N LEU A 91 -15.09 -10.58 -1.63
CA LEU A 91 -15.22 -9.98 -0.30
C LEU A 91 -15.58 -11.01 0.79
N GLU A 92 -16.03 -12.21 0.42
CA GLU A 92 -16.16 -13.33 1.36
C GLU A 92 -14.82 -13.66 2.06
N ASP A 93 -13.69 -13.45 1.39
CA ASP A 93 -12.34 -13.67 1.96
C ASP A 93 -12.08 -12.75 3.16
N LEU A 94 -12.66 -11.54 3.15
CA LEU A 94 -12.61 -10.56 4.24
C LEU A 94 -13.55 -10.94 5.40
N GLY A 95 -14.33 -12.01 5.28
CA GLY A 95 -15.27 -12.47 6.30
C GLY A 95 -16.68 -11.88 6.19
N TYR A 96 -17.04 -11.29 5.05
CA TYR A 96 -18.43 -10.94 4.76
C TYR A 96 -19.26 -12.20 4.43
N SER A 97 -20.54 -12.21 4.80
CA SER A 97 -21.48 -13.24 4.37
C SER A 97 -21.95 -13.01 2.93
N ASP A 98 -22.44 -14.05 2.25
CA ASP A 98 -23.02 -13.93 0.90
C ASP A 98 -24.14 -12.87 0.84
N GLU A 99 -24.96 -12.76 1.89
CA GLU A 99 -25.99 -11.72 1.98
C GLU A 99 -25.40 -10.31 2.11
N GLN A 100 -24.33 -10.15 2.90
CA GLN A 100 -23.63 -8.87 3.03
C GLN A 100 -22.97 -8.47 1.71
N VAL A 101 -22.35 -9.42 1.00
CA VAL A 101 -21.74 -9.18 -0.31
C VAL A 101 -22.79 -8.79 -1.35
N LYS A 102 -23.94 -9.48 -1.39
CA LYS A 102 -25.06 -9.13 -2.26
C LYS A 102 -25.59 -7.73 -1.95
N ALA A 103 -25.75 -7.39 -0.67
CA ALA A 103 -26.21 -6.08 -0.26
C ALA A 103 -25.21 -4.98 -0.68
N PHE A 104 -23.91 -5.22 -0.47
CA PHE A 104 -22.85 -4.30 -0.86
C PHE A 104 -22.75 -4.10 -2.38
N ALA A 105 -22.80 -5.18 -3.17
CA ALA A 105 -22.81 -5.10 -4.62
C ALA A 105 -24.03 -4.31 -5.14
N ALA A 106 -25.20 -4.52 -4.53
CA ALA A 106 -26.43 -3.86 -4.92
C ALA A 106 -26.46 -2.33 -4.68
N GLU A 107 -25.45 -1.77 -4.01
CA GLU A 107 -25.24 -0.32 -3.89
C GLU A 107 -24.68 0.31 -5.17
N TYR A 108 -24.09 -0.49 -6.05
CA TYR A 108 -23.51 -0.04 -7.32
C TYR A 108 -24.47 -0.30 -8.48
N GLU A 109 -24.41 0.57 -9.48
CA GLU A 109 -25.05 0.35 -10.78
C GLU A 109 -23.98 0.01 -11.83
N VAL A 110 -24.27 -1.00 -12.64
CA VAL A 110 -23.41 -1.44 -13.75
C VAL A 110 -24.23 -1.49 -15.03
N GLN A 111 -23.57 -1.13 -16.13
CA GLN A 111 -24.15 -1.26 -17.47
C GLN A 111 -24.11 -2.73 -17.91
N ASP A 112 -25.21 -3.21 -18.45
CA ASP A 112 -25.41 -4.58 -18.92
C ASP A 112 -26.19 -4.57 -20.25
N GLY A 113 -26.28 -5.73 -20.90
CA GLY A 113 -27.01 -5.92 -22.15
C GLY A 113 -26.15 -6.42 -23.30
N PRO A 114 -26.67 -6.36 -24.53
CA PRO A 114 -27.96 -5.78 -24.91
C PRO A 114 -29.17 -6.60 -24.45
N ASN A 115 -30.31 -5.93 -24.25
CA ASN A 115 -31.62 -6.57 -24.04
C ASN A 115 -32.20 -7.11 -25.38
N ALA A 116 -33.44 -7.62 -25.34
CA ALA A 116 -34.11 -8.16 -26.53
C ALA A 116 -34.31 -7.14 -27.67
N ASP A 117 -34.32 -5.84 -27.35
CA ASP A 117 -34.45 -4.74 -28.31
C ASP A 117 -33.10 -4.22 -28.82
N GLY A 118 -31.98 -4.82 -28.38
CA GLY A 118 -30.63 -4.41 -28.77
C GLY A 118 -30.07 -3.24 -27.94
N GLU A 119 -30.73 -2.85 -26.85
CA GLU A 119 -30.36 -1.69 -26.03
C GLU A 119 -29.57 -2.11 -24.78
N MET A 120 -28.56 -1.32 -24.43
CA MET A 120 -27.84 -1.46 -23.15
C MET A 120 -28.68 -0.85 -22.03
N TYR A 121 -28.68 -1.47 -20.85
CA TYR A 121 -29.44 -1.00 -19.68
C TYR A 121 -28.56 -1.00 -18.43
N ASN A 122 -28.93 -0.22 -17.42
CA ASN A 122 -28.27 -0.27 -16.12
C ASN A 122 -29.02 -1.23 -15.19
N ARG A 123 -28.26 -2.00 -14.42
CA ARG A 123 -28.79 -2.84 -13.34
C ARG A 123 -27.97 -2.66 -12.08
N LYS A 124 -28.55 -3.07 -10.96
CA LYS A 124 -27.79 -3.25 -9.72
C LYS A 124 -26.69 -4.29 -9.95
N ALA A 125 -25.52 -4.03 -9.40
CA ALA A 125 -24.44 -5.00 -9.46
C ALA A 125 -24.78 -6.24 -8.63
N VAL A 126 -24.26 -7.37 -9.06
CA VAL A 126 -24.37 -8.68 -8.41
C VAL A 126 -22.97 -9.13 -7.96
N PRO A 127 -22.86 -10.13 -7.07
CA PRO A 127 -21.55 -10.57 -6.57
C PRO A 127 -20.52 -10.94 -7.64
N SER A 128 -20.94 -11.35 -8.83
CA SER A 128 -20.01 -11.69 -9.93
C SER A 128 -19.40 -10.47 -10.62
N ASP A 129 -19.98 -9.27 -10.46
CA ASP A 129 -19.45 -8.05 -11.06
C ASP A 129 -18.17 -7.57 -10.34
N HIS A 130 -17.37 -6.80 -11.07
CA HIS A 130 -16.18 -6.13 -10.53
C HIS A 130 -16.53 -4.75 -9.98
N PHE A 131 -15.63 -4.17 -9.17
CA PHE A 131 -15.78 -2.78 -8.77
C PHE A 131 -15.83 -1.88 -10.02
N PRO A 132 -16.88 -1.06 -10.18
CA PRO A 132 -17.03 -0.23 -11.35
C PRO A 132 -15.93 0.84 -11.40
N SER A 133 -15.49 1.16 -12.61
CA SER A 133 -14.59 2.29 -12.84
C SER A 133 -15.35 3.61 -12.68
N PRO A 134 -14.80 4.61 -11.97
CA PRO A 134 -15.41 5.94 -11.89
C PRO A 134 -15.43 6.68 -13.22
N PHE A 135 -14.55 6.29 -14.15
CA PHE A 135 -14.44 6.88 -15.49
C PHE A 135 -14.65 5.84 -16.59
N PRO A 136 -15.24 6.21 -17.74
CA PRO A 136 -15.48 5.28 -18.83
C PRO A 136 -14.21 4.86 -19.58
N ASN A 137 -13.15 5.67 -19.53
CA ASN A 137 -11.86 5.41 -20.18
C ASN A 137 -10.75 6.26 -19.55
N HIS A 138 -9.52 5.95 -19.92
CA HIS A 138 -8.31 6.59 -19.42
C HIS A 138 -8.25 8.08 -19.76
N GLU A 139 -8.69 8.48 -20.95
CA GLU A 139 -8.70 9.88 -21.40
C GLU A 139 -9.67 10.73 -20.57
N ALA A 140 -10.86 10.19 -20.27
CA ALA A 140 -11.83 10.84 -19.39
C ALA A 140 -11.30 10.98 -17.95
N ALA A 141 -10.62 9.94 -17.45
CA ALA A 141 -9.98 9.98 -16.13
C ALA A 141 -8.88 11.05 -16.07
N ALA A 142 -8.02 11.12 -17.09
CA ALA A 142 -6.96 12.13 -17.19
C ALA A 142 -7.54 13.55 -17.30
N ALA A 143 -8.57 13.74 -18.12
CA ALA A 143 -9.23 15.04 -18.28
C ALA A 143 -9.84 15.54 -16.97
N ALA A 144 -10.45 14.67 -16.17
CA ALA A 144 -11.01 15.02 -14.87
C ALA A 144 -9.95 15.31 -13.79
N ASN A 145 -8.73 14.80 -13.95
CA ASN A 145 -7.67 14.84 -12.94
C ASN A 145 -6.42 15.63 -13.40
N GLY A 146 -6.63 16.72 -14.13
CA GLY A 146 -5.55 17.66 -14.48
C GLY A 146 -4.47 17.06 -15.39
N GLY A 147 -4.86 16.15 -16.28
CA GLY A 147 -4.00 15.49 -17.27
C GLY A 147 -3.39 14.16 -16.83
N ALA A 148 -3.59 13.73 -15.58
CA ALA A 148 -3.07 12.47 -15.07
C ALA A 148 -4.21 11.50 -14.74
N ALA A 149 -4.25 10.34 -15.37
CA ALA A 149 -5.24 9.32 -15.03
C ALA A 149 -4.84 8.63 -13.70
N PRO A 150 -5.73 8.53 -12.71
CA PRO A 150 -5.49 7.73 -11.51
C PRO A 150 -5.25 6.26 -11.88
N PRO A 151 -4.20 5.60 -11.36
CA PRO A 151 -3.93 4.20 -11.65
C PRO A 151 -5.01 3.28 -11.05
N ASP A 152 -5.26 2.15 -11.71
CA ASP A 152 -6.07 1.06 -11.15
C ASP A 152 -5.42 0.49 -9.89
N MET A 153 -6.22 0.31 -8.84
CA MET A 153 -5.76 -0.08 -7.51
C MET A 153 -5.65 -1.59 -7.30
N SER A 154 -6.12 -2.42 -8.24
CA SER A 154 -6.21 -3.87 -8.03
C SER A 154 -4.86 -4.54 -7.78
N LEU A 155 -3.80 -4.05 -8.42
CA LEU A 155 -2.44 -4.59 -8.30
C LEU A 155 -1.45 -3.58 -7.74
N LEU A 156 -1.92 -2.46 -7.17
CA LEU A 156 -1.07 -1.32 -6.83
C LEU A 156 0.04 -1.70 -5.84
N ALA A 157 -0.30 -2.47 -4.81
CA ALA A 157 0.67 -2.95 -3.82
C ALA A 157 1.80 -3.78 -4.46
N LYS A 158 1.51 -4.58 -5.49
CA LYS A 158 2.56 -5.37 -6.18
C LYS A 158 3.27 -4.61 -7.29
N ALA A 159 2.65 -3.57 -7.84
CA ALA A 159 3.19 -2.79 -8.95
C ALA A 159 4.12 -1.66 -8.53
N ARG A 160 4.17 -1.30 -7.24
CA ARG A 160 4.89 -0.12 -6.72
C ARG A 160 5.74 -0.39 -5.49
N GLY A 161 6.16 -1.64 -5.27
CA GLY A 161 7.04 -1.96 -4.15
C GLY A 161 8.38 -1.22 -4.24
N VAL A 162 8.83 -0.64 -3.12
CA VAL A 162 10.14 0.02 -3.01
C VAL A 162 11.13 -0.94 -2.34
N GLU A 163 12.36 -1.00 -2.86
CA GLU A 163 13.42 -1.82 -2.29
C GLU A 163 14.04 -1.18 -1.03
N ARG A 164 14.38 -2.00 -0.03
CA ARG A 164 14.99 -1.55 1.25
C ARG A 164 16.41 -0.96 1.09
N GLY A 165 17.00 -1.04 -0.10
CA GLY A 165 18.33 -0.50 -0.40
C GLY A 165 19.49 -1.31 0.20
N PHE A 166 20.72 -0.85 0.01
CA PHE A 166 21.91 -1.52 0.54
C PHE A 166 22.08 -1.26 2.04
N PRO A 167 22.39 -2.28 2.88
CA PRO A 167 22.69 -3.67 2.50
C PRO A 167 21.48 -4.61 2.48
N GLN A 168 20.30 -4.16 2.88
CA GLN A 168 19.12 -5.02 3.07
C GLN A 168 18.69 -5.76 1.80
N PHE A 169 18.81 -5.16 0.61
CA PHE A 169 18.46 -5.84 -0.64
C PHE A 169 19.22 -7.16 -0.86
N LEU A 170 20.43 -7.31 -0.28
CA LEU A 170 21.21 -8.54 -0.36
C LEU A 170 20.58 -9.66 0.48
N ILE A 171 19.97 -9.30 1.60
CA ILE A 171 19.23 -10.22 2.46
C ILE A 171 17.91 -10.55 1.75
N ASP A 172 17.25 -9.57 1.15
CA ASP A 172 15.98 -9.70 0.43
C ASP A 172 16.06 -10.69 -0.74
N MET A 173 17.22 -10.71 -1.41
CA MET A 173 17.50 -11.65 -2.49
C MET A 173 17.58 -13.11 -2.03
N ILE A 174 17.78 -13.38 -0.73
CA ILE A 174 17.85 -14.74 -0.19
C ILE A 174 16.42 -15.27 0.00
N PRO A 175 15.95 -16.22 -0.85
CA PRO A 175 14.52 -16.60 -0.89
C PRO A 175 13.99 -17.23 0.40
N ILE A 176 14.89 -17.72 1.26
CA ILE A 176 14.57 -18.50 2.46
C ILE A 176 14.53 -17.62 3.72
N VAL A 177 15.25 -16.48 3.73
CA VAL A 177 15.48 -15.70 4.96
C VAL A 177 14.95 -14.27 4.85
N GLY A 178 15.09 -13.63 3.68
CA GLY A 178 14.91 -12.18 3.59
C GLY A 178 13.79 -11.69 2.71
N GLY A 179 13.03 -12.56 2.05
CA GLY A 179 12.04 -12.16 1.04
C GLY A 179 11.03 -11.14 1.55
N TYR A 180 11.35 -9.85 1.37
CA TYR A 180 10.54 -8.71 1.73
C TYR A 180 9.44 -8.55 0.69
N GLN A 181 8.20 -8.73 1.12
CA GLN A 181 7.01 -8.73 0.28
C GLN A 181 6.09 -7.54 0.59
N GLU A 182 6.46 -6.75 1.61
CA GLU A 182 5.67 -5.69 2.21
C GLU A 182 6.04 -4.30 1.65
N GLY A 183 7.03 -4.19 0.76
CA GLY A 183 7.45 -2.91 0.17
C GLY A 183 6.35 -2.17 -0.61
N GLY A 184 5.33 -2.89 -1.07
CA GLY A 184 4.12 -2.34 -1.66
C GLY A 184 3.23 -1.58 -0.68
N PRO A 185 2.66 -2.28 0.33
CA PRO A 185 1.86 -1.63 1.36
C PRO A 185 2.64 -0.58 2.17
N ASP A 186 3.95 -0.78 2.38
CA ASP A 186 4.82 0.24 3.01
C ASP A 186 4.88 1.52 2.16
N TYR A 187 5.06 1.38 0.85
CA TYR A 187 5.01 2.52 -0.06
C TYR A 187 3.65 3.23 -0.06
N ILE A 188 2.54 2.48 -0.11
CA ILE A 188 1.19 3.06 -0.10
C ILE A 188 0.97 3.84 1.21
N HIS A 189 1.34 3.27 2.36
CA HIS A 189 1.23 3.93 3.65
C HIS A 189 2.07 5.22 3.71
N ALA A 190 3.34 5.15 3.30
CA ALA A 190 4.23 6.31 3.28
C ALA A 190 3.76 7.41 2.31
N LEU A 191 3.24 7.02 1.14
CA LEU A 191 2.68 7.97 0.18
C LEU A 191 1.47 8.71 0.77
N LEU A 192 0.56 8.01 1.43
CA LEU A 192 -0.66 8.61 1.98
C LEU A 192 -0.39 9.49 3.20
N THR A 193 0.61 9.15 4.01
CA THR A 193 0.98 9.89 5.22
C THR A 193 2.00 10.99 4.97
N GLY A 194 2.75 10.94 3.87
CA GLY A 194 3.90 11.80 3.61
C GLY A 194 3.63 13.09 2.83
N TYR A 195 2.37 13.54 2.72
CA TYR A 195 2.06 14.83 2.11
C TYR A 195 2.57 15.98 2.99
N GLN A 196 3.38 16.86 2.40
CA GLN A 196 3.95 18.02 3.09
C GLN A 196 4.26 19.15 2.10
N ASP A 197 4.53 20.34 2.63
CA ASP A 197 4.97 21.47 1.81
C ASP A 197 6.37 21.20 1.22
N PRO A 198 6.65 21.70 0.00
CA PRO A 198 7.97 21.56 -0.59
C PRO A 198 9.01 22.31 0.25
N PRO A 199 10.21 21.74 0.45
CA PRO A 199 11.27 22.41 1.18
C PRO A 199 11.75 23.65 0.42
N ALA A 200 12.41 24.58 1.13
CA ALA A 200 12.86 25.83 0.54
C ALA A 200 13.77 25.59 -0.68
N GLY A 201 13.47 26.26 -1.80
CA GLY A 201 14.23 26.15 -3.06
C GLY A 201 13.70 25.08 -4.03
N VAL A 202 12.82 24.18 -3.58
CA VAL A 202 12.18 23.20 -4.47
C VAL A 202 10.87 23.77 -5.00
N GLU A 203 10.84 24.07 -6.30
CA GLU A 203 9.61 24.46 -6.99
C GLU A 203 8.86 23.23 -7.52
N VAL A 204 7.57 23.15 -7.20
CA VAL A 204 6.66 22.14 -7.75
C VAL A 204 5.74 22.76 -8.80
N SER A 205 5.40 21.99 -9.84
CA SER A 205 4.55 22.47 -10.93
C SER A 205 3.14 22.79 -10.43
N GLU A 206 2.47 23.75 -11.08
CA GLU A 206 1.11 24.14 -10.71
C GLU A 206 0.13 22.94 -10.76
N GLY A 207 -0.70 22.85 -9.71
CA GLY A 207 -1.65 21.76 -9.53
C GLY A 207 -1.00 20.40 -9.25
N THR A 208 0.27 20.35 -8.85
CA THR A 208 0.91 19.16 -8.28
C THR A 208 1.18 19.37 -6.79
N HIS A 209 1.30 18.28 -6.05
CA HIS A 209 1.51 18.25 -4.62
C HIS A 209 2.84 17.57 -4.32
N PHE A 210 3.65 18.17 -3.45
CA PHE A 210 4.93 17.59 -3.06
C PHE A 210 4.71 16.36 -2.18
N ASN A 211 5.45 15.29 -2.47
CA ASN A 211 5.47 14.10 -1.64
C ASN A 211 6.82 13.39 -1.82
N PRO A 212 7.68 13.34 -0.78
CA PRO A 212 9.02 12.80 -0.91
C PRO A 212 9.04 11.27 -1.11
N TYR A 213 7.94 10.58 -0.83
CA TYR A 213 7.84 9.14 -1.01
C TYR A 213 7.38 8.75 -2.42
N PHE A 214 6.95 9.69 -3.26
CA PHE A 214 6.46 9.37 -4.60
C PHE A 214 7.58 8.82 -5.49
N VAL A 215 7.38 7.60 -6.01
CA VAL A 215 8.42 6.84 -6.72
C VAL A 215 8.69 7.30 -8.14
N SER A 216 7.84 8.16 -8.71
CA SER A 216 7.97 8.58 -10.11
C SER A 216 8.49 10.02 -10.27
N ALA A 217 8.35 10.87 -9.25
CA ALA A 217 8.74 12.28 -9.27
C ALA A 217 8.74 12.87 -7.85
N ALA A 218 9.20 14.12 -7.70
CA ALA A 218 9.12 14.85 -6.44
C ALA A 218 7.70 15.32 -6.09
N ALA A 219 6.80 15.39 -7.08
CA ALA A 219 5.44 15.84 -6.91
C ALA A 219 4.46 15.02 -7.78
N LEU A 220 3.21 14.92 -7.33
CA LEU A 220 2.14 14.19 -8.02
C LEU A 220 0.84 14.99 -8.14
N LYS A 221 0.00 14.64 -9.10
CA LYS A 221 -1.31 15.30 -9.34
C LYS A 221 -2.39 14.92 -8.33
N MET A 222 -2.17 13.90 -7.50
CA MET A 222 -3.11 13.48 -6.47
C MET A 222 -3.01 14.43 -5.26
N ALA A 223 -4.09 15.14 -4.96
CA ALA A 223 -4.22 15.89 -3.70
C ALA A 223 -4.25 14.94 -2.49
N PRO A 224 -3.92 15.42 -1.27
CA PRO A 224 -4.02 14.61 -0.06
C PRO A 224 -5.43 14.01 0.06
N PRO A 225 -5.59 12.68 -0.10
CA PRO A 225 -6.91 12.09 -0.33
C PRO A 225 -7.67 11.85 0.97
N ILE A 226 -6.97 11.75 2.10
CA ILE A 226 -7.52 11.35 3.39
C ILE A 226 -7.14 12.37 4.46
N SER A 227 -8.11 12.77 5.28
CA SER A 227 -7.92 13.58 6.49
C SER A 227 -8.39 12.85 7.74
N ALA A 228 -7.97 13.32 8.92
CA ALA A 228 -8.45 12.78 10.20
C ALA A 228 -9.98 12.94 10.32
N ASP A 229 -10.63 11.97 10.98
CA ASP A 229 -12.08 11.94 11.23
C ASP A 229 -12.97 11.89 9.96
N GLN A 230 -12.40 11.61 8.78
CA GLN A 230 -13.15 11.55 7.52
C GLN A 230 -14.02 10.30 7.36
N VAL A 231 -13.55 9.12 7.80
CA VAL A 231 -14.23 7.83 7.64
C VAL A 231 -14.57 7.26 9.00
N THR A 232 -15.84 7.00 9.27
CA THR A 232 -16.25 6.46 10.58
C THR A 232 -16.10 4.94 10.62
N TYR A 233 -15.29 4.43 11.54
CA TYR A 233 -15.18 2.99 11.79
C TYR A 233 -16.21 2.47 12.78
N ASP A 234 -16.74 1.27 12.49
CA ASP A 234 -17.81 0.65 13.28
C ASP A 234 -17.26 -0.12 14.51
N ASP A 235 -15.95 -0.37 14.56
CA ASP A 235 -15.25 -1.12 15.61
C ASP A 235 -14.53 -0.22 16.63
N GLY A 236 -14.63 1.09 16.49
CA GLY A 236 -13.98 2.07 17.36
C GLY A 236 -12.48 2.25 17.13
N ALA A 237 -11.94 1.76 16.02
CA ALA A 237 -10.54 2.02 15.64
C ALA A 237 -10.26 3.54 15.49
N PRO A 238 -9.02 3.99 15.73
CA PRO A 238 -8.66 5.40 15.61
C PRO A 238 -8.95 5.97 14.23
N GLN A 239 -9.52 7.17 14.18
CA GLN A 239 -9.90 7.85 12.94
C GLN A 239 -8.79 8.80 12.46
N THR A 240 -7.57 8.28 12.34
CA THR A 240 -6.37 9.06 11.97
C THR A 240 -5.89 8.73 10.56
N VAL A 241 -5.17 9.66 9.94
CA VAL A 241 -4.55 9.44 8.61
C VAL A 241 -3.63 8.22 8.61
N ASP A 242 -2.84 8.01 9.68
CA ASP A 242 -2.00 6.83 9.83
C ASP A 242 -2.82 5.52 9.84
N GLN A 243 -3.92 5.48 10.62
CA GLN A 243 -4.76 4.30 10.72
C GLN A 243 -5.48 4.00 9.39
N TYR A 244 -6.07 5.01 8.75
CA TYR A 244 -6.69 4.87 7.43
C TYR A 244 -5.69 4.36 6.39
N SER A 245 -4.47 4.93 6.40
CA SER A 245 -3.40 4.55 5.47
C SER A 245 -2.96 3.10 5.68
N LYS A 246 -2.85 2.64 6.93
CA LYS A 246 -2.54 1.23 7.25
C LYS A 246 -3.65 0.30 6.81
N ASP A 247 -4.89 0.63 7.09
CA ASP A 247 -6.04 -0.23 6.75
C ASP A 247 -6.21 -0.34 5.23
N VAL A 248 -6.16 0.78 4.49
CA VAL A 248 -6.28 0.76 3.02
C VAL A 248 -5.08 0.09 2.35
N ALA A 249 -3.85 0.29 2.84
CA ALA A 249 -2.67 -0.39 2.31
C ALA A 249 -2.75 -1.92 2.48
N ALA A 250 -3.23 -2.39 3.63
CA ALA A 250 -3.45 -3.82 3.87
C ALA A 250 -4.54 -4.37 2.94
N PHE A 251 -5.64 -3.64 2.76
CA PHE A 251 -6.70 -4.00 1.82
C PHE A 251 -6.21 -4.07 0.37
N LEU A 252 -5.40 -3.11 -0.08
CA LEU A 252 -4.81 -3.12 -1.42
C LEU A 252 -3.76 -4.23 -1.59
N MET A 253 -3.07 -4.61 -0.51
CA MET A 253 -2.20 -5.79 -0.52
C MET A 253 -3.00 -7.09 -0.68
N TRP A 254 -4.15 -7.21 -0.01
CA TRP A 254 -5.07 -8.32 -0.24
C TRP A 254 -5.65 -8.32 -1.66
N ALA A 255 -6.06 -7.16 -2.18
CA ALA A 255 -6.59 -7.05 -3.55
C ALA A 255 -5.56 -7.53 -4.59
N ALA A 256 -4.27 -7.23 -4.36
CA ALA A 256 -3.19 -7.65 -5.23
C ALA A 256 -2.73 -9.11 -5.02
N GLU A 257 -2.99 -9.68 -3.84
CA GLU A 257 -2.59 -11.06 -3.51
C GLU A 257 -3.58 -11.78 -2.58
N PRO A 258 -4.81 -12.09 -3.05
CA PRO A 258 -5.84 -12.68 -2.19
C PRO A 258 -5.47 -14.08 -1.70
N HIS A 259 -4.59 -14.78 -2.43
CA HIS A 259 -4.13 -16.13 -2.11
C HIS A 259 -2.85 -16.18 -1.25
N LEU A 260 -2.42 -15.06 -0.65
CA LEU A 260 -1.18 -14.99 0.14
C LEU A 260 -1.11 -16.05 1.24
N GLU A 261 -2.20 -16.24 2.00
CA GLU A 261 -2.23 -17.21 3.11
C GLU A 261 -2.10 -18.65 2.61
N GLU A 262 -2.80 -19.00 1.53
CA GLU A 262 -2.71 -20.32 0.91
C GLU A 262 -1.33 -20.56 0.31
N ARG A 263 -0.76 -19.56 -0.37
CA ARG A 263 0.60 -19.61 -0.90
C ARG A 263 1.63 -19.88 0.19
N LYS A 264 1.54 -19.18 1.33
CA LYS A 264 2.45 -19.36 2.48
C LYS A 264 2.30 -20.74 3.11
N ARG A 265 1.06 -21.19 3.33
CA ARG A 265 0.77 -22.53 3.87
C ARG A 265 1.34 -23.64 2.97
N THR A 266 1.03 -23.58 1.68
CA THR A 266 1.50 -24.57 0.69
C THR A 266 3.02 -24.50 0.53
N GLY A 267 3.59 -23.30 0.47
CA GLY A 267 5.03 -23.08 0.41
C GLY A 267 5.76 -23.72 1.59
N PHE A 268 5.27 -23.54 2.82
CA PHE A 268 5.85 -24.18 3.99
C PHE A 268 5.82 -25.72 3.90
N MET A 269 4.67 -26.30 3.50
CA MET A 269 4.55 -27.75 3.32
C MET A 269 5.53 -28.29 2.27
N VAL A 270 5.69 -27.58 1.15
CA VAL A 270 6.64 -27.93 0.08
C VAL A 270 8.07 -27.87 0.60
N MET A 271 8.44 -26.84 1.38
CA MET A 271 9.78 -26.73 1.95
C MET A 271 10.11 -27.88 2.90
N VAL A 272 9.16 -28.29 3.75
CA VAL A 272 9.32 -29.46 4.63
C VAL A 272 9.49 -30.74 3.80
N PHE A 273 8.66 -30.92 2.76
CA PHE A 273 8.78 -32.07 1.86
C PHE A 273 10.14 -32.11 1.16
N LEU A 274 10.60 -31.00 0.59
CA LEU A 274 11.89 -30.92 -0.10
C LEU A 274 13.06 -31.17 0.84
N PHE A 275 12.99 -30.71 2.09
CA PHE A 275 14.00 -31.01 3.10
C PHE A 275 14.11 -32.51 3.37
N ILE A 276 12.98 -33.18 3.62
CA ILE A 276 12.93 -34.63 3.86
C ILE A 276 13.40 -35.39 2.61
N PHE A 277 12.92 -35.01 1.43
CA PHE A 277 13.28 -35.66 0.17
C PHE A 277 14.77 -35.53 -0.14
N THR A 278 15.35 -34.34 0.09
CA THR A 278 16.79 -34.10 -0.05
C THR A 278 17.60 -34.97 0.92
N ALA A 279 17.16 -35.08 2.18
CA ALA A 279 17.81 -35.95 3.16
C ALA A 279 17.76 -37.42 2.72
N LEU A 280 16.63 -37.90 2.23
CA LEU A 280 16.48 -39.27 1.71
C LEU A 280 17.39 -39.51 0.50
N ILE A 281 17.41 -38.61 -0.49
CA ILE A 281 18.31 -38.72 -1.65
C ILE A 281 19.77 -38.71 -1.21
N TYR A 282 20.15 -37.85 -0.26
CA TYR A 282 21.52 -37.81 0.24
C TYR A 282 21.93 -39.13 0.91
N LEU A 283 21.04 -39.72 1.71
CA LEU A 283 21.26 -41.03 2.33
C LEU A 283 21.34 -42.16 1.28
N THR A 284 20.46 -42.15 0.27
CA THR A 284 20.52 -43.10 -0.85
C THR A 284 21.82 -42.96 -1.65
N LYS A 285 22.25 -41.73 -1.96
CA LYS A 285 23.55 -41.46 -2.58
C LYS A 285 24.67 -42.06 -1.74
N LYS A 286 24.71 -41.75 -0.44
CA LYS A 286 25.76 -42.26 0.45
C LYS A 286 25.78 -43.79 0.47
N SER A 287 24.61 -44.44 0.48
CA SER A 287 24.50 -45.91 0.45
C SER A 287 24.97 -46.51 -0.87
N VAL A 288 24.54 -45.97 -2.02
CA VAL A 288 24.90 -46.51 -3.36
C VAL A 288 26.39 -46.34 -3.67
N TYR A 289 26.98 -45.22 -3.27
CA TYR A 289 28.39 -44.92 -3.53
C TYR A 289 29.34 -45.44 -2.44
N ALA A 290 28.83 -46.06 -1.37
CA ALA A 290 29.64 -46.55 -0.25
C ALA A 290 30.74 -47.56 -0.66
N ASN A 291 30.51 -48.33 -1.72
CA ASN A 291 31.42 -49.39 -2.18
C ASN A 291 32.18 -49.04 -3.47
N LYS A 292 32.20 -47.76 -3.87
CA LYS A 292 33.01 -47.30 -5.00
C LYS A 292 34.25 -46.60 -4.47
N GLU A 293 35.43 -46.94 -5.02
CA GLU A 293 36.65 -46.18 -4.74
C GLU A 293 36.46 -44.71 -5.14
N HIS A 294 36.99 -43.80 -4.32
CA HIS A 294 36.87 -42.35 -4.46
C HIS A 294 38.22 -41.75 -4.79
#